data_AF-A0A8C6U7S8-F1
#
_entry.id   AF-A0A8C6U7S8-F1
#
_cell.length_a   1.000
_cell.length_b   1.000
_cell.length_c   1.000
_cell.angle_alpha   90.00
_cell.angle_beta   90.00
_cell.angle_gamma   90.00
#
_symmetry.space_group_name_H-M   'P 1'
#
loop_
_entity.id
_entity.type
_entity.pdbx_description
1 polymer ?
#
loop_
_entity_poly.entity_id
_entity_poly.type
_entity_poly.pdbx_seq_one_letter_code
_entity_poly.pdbx_strand_id
1 'polypeptide(L)'
;MNRTGLTDTGGSRSLQTLYFKGVYPQVRVAVIRGEEPTPPNWSLSTLLLDERRNVWRPQLPSTEDDSSTFVVWTNSVLFTHSPTFKSNMKILKRGYYAFFNHIAPTESNRPFFSKVNGENILMINKYIAVCCYIGRCAKCASLYMLKCLYFVFMFCCKIREIAYRIYLYPNADLMECLEELLRCRHKLAKLVGYESYAHRALKGTMAKTPEMVMNFLQLLTDRLSDNGLFTTPAHSRLVSDICLGFCRYNIEPSLYSPYLSLGACMEGLNNLFSQLYGVSLMSEHPRAGEVWSEDVRKLAVVHETEGLLGYIYCDFFHRQDKPHQDCHFTIRGGRQCRDTGEYQLPVVVLMLSLPHPSRSAPALLTPGMMENLFHEMGHAMHSMLGRTRYQHVTGTRCATDFAEVPSILMEYFATDYRVISQFARHYETGQPLPESMVARLCESKKVCGAADTQLQIFYAVLDQIYHGVPQNRSTTEIIRDMQHKFYGLPYVPNTAWQLRFSHLIGYGAKYYSYLMSRAVASMVWKQCFVQDPLNREMGERYRREMLAHGGAKEPMRMVEGMLQKQPTIEDFVDALVSELNPNFETFLMDSES
;
A
#
# COMPACT_ATOMS: atom_id res chain seq x y z
N MET A 1 6.89 -63.27 -2.03
CA MET A 1 7.96 -62.73 -1.16
C MET A 1 8.74 -61.72 -2.02
N ASN A 2 8.40 -60.43 -1.90
CA ASN A 2 9.22 -59.36 -1.25
C ASN A 2 10.57 -59.15 -1.96
N ARG A 3 10.98 -57.97 -2.46
CA ARG A 3 10.69 -56.56 -2.14
C ARG A 3 11.02 -55.66 -3.36
N THR A 4 10.28 -54.55 -3.46
CA THR A 4 10.54 -53.35 -4.28
C THR A 4 11.59 -52.45 -3.65
N GLY A 5 12.35 -51.72 -4.47
CA GLY A 5 13.23 -50.61 -4.09
C GLY A 5 12.93 -49.40 -4.97
N LEU A 6 12.48 -48.30 -4.36
CA LEU A 6 12.16 -47.02 -4.98
C LEU A 6 13.33 -46.04 -4.82
N THR A 7 13.66 -45.38 -5.92
CA THR A 7 14.63 -44.30 -6.09
C THR A 7 14.04 -42.96 -5.67
N ASP A 8 14.81 -42.17 -4.91
CA ASP A 8 14.45 -40.84 -4.40
C ASP A 8 14.73 -39.75 -5.46
N THR A 9 13.73 -38.93 -5.79
CA THR A 9 13.82 -37.80 -6.72
C THR A 9 13.66 -36.48 -5.97
N GLY A 10 14.66 -35.61 -6.08
CA GLY A 10 14.70 -34.30 -5.43
C GLY A 10 13.64 -33.33 -5.96
N GLY A 11 12.70 -32.94 -5.09
CA GLY A 11 11.67 -31.93 -5.36
C GLY A 11 12.06 -30.51 -4.94
N SER A 12 11.92 -29.56 -5.87
CA SER A 12 12.06 -28.11 -5.68
C SER A 12 10.95 -27.54 -4.78
N ARG A 13 11.31 -26.73 -3.77
CA ARG A 13 10.38 -26.11 -2.80
C ARG A 13 10.02 -24.68 -3.22
N SER A 14 8.74 -24.39 -3.47
CA SER A 14 8.23 -23.04 -3.76
C SER A 14 7.60 -22.39 -2.51
N LEU A 15 7.87 -21.09 -2.30
CA LEU A 15 7.36 -20.28 -1.19
C LEU A 15 6.04 -19.60 -1.59
N GLN A 16 4.99 -19.78 -0.80
CA GLN A 16 3.68 -19.12 -0.99
C GLN A 16 3.62 -17.76 -0.25
N THR A 17 2.72 -16.85 -0.62
CA THR A 17 2.55 -15.51 0.00
C THR A 17 1.08 -15.09 -0.05
N LEU A 18 0.53 -14.65 1.10
CA LEU A 18 -0.80 -14.03 1.25
C LEU A 18 -0.64 -12.50 1.30
N TYR A 19 -1.50 -11.77 0.60
CA TYR A 19 -1.44 -10.31 0.45
C TYR A 19 -2.58 -9.65 1.23
N PHE A 20 -2.24 -8.71 2.12
CA PHE A 20 -3.17 -7.72 2.65
C PHE A 20 -2.73 -6.33 2.16
N LYS A 21 -3.65 -5.57 1.55
CA LYS A 21 -3.38 -4.23 1.01
C LYS A 21 -3.15 -3.23 2.16
N GLY A 22 -1.97 -2.62 2.14
CA GLY A 22 -1.51 -1.59 3.07
C GLY A 22 0.00 -1.70 3.25
N VAL A 23 0.73 -0.60 3.04
CA VAL A 23 2.20 -0.53 3.11
C VAL A 23 2.70 -0.81 4.54
N TYR A 24 2.73 -2.09 4.91
CA TYR A 24 3.20 -2.64 6.18
C TYR A 24 4.06 -3.88 5.89
N PRO A 25 5.00 -4.26 6.79
CA PRO A 25 5.86 -5.41 6.57
C PRO A 25 5.01 -6.66 6.37
N GLN A 26 5.01 -7.16 5.14
CA GLN A 26 4.41 -8.43 4.74
C GLN A 26 4.96 -9.55 5.62
N VAL A 27 4.10 -10.16 6.44
CA VAL A 27 4.42 -11.45 7.07
C VAL A 27 4.27 -12.50 5.97
N ARG A 28 5.39 -12.92 5.37
CA ARG A 28 5.40 -14.02 4.39
C ARG A 28 5.17 -15.34 5.11
N VAL A 29 4.29 -16.18 4.56
CA VAL A 29 3.81 -17.44 5.12
C VAL A 29 4.29 -18.57 4.19
N ALA A 30 5.28 -19.35 4.61
CA ALA A 30 5.85 -20.44 3.81
C ALA A 30 5.10 -21.75 4.08
N VAL A 31 4.45 -22.34 3.06
CA VAL A 31 3.86 -23.68 3.13
C VAL A 31 4.95 -24.73 2.90
N ILE A 32 5.18 -25.59 3.88
CA ILE A 32 5.99 -26.80 3.73
C ILE A 32 5.08 -27.97 4.13
N ARG A 33 4.67 -28.81 3.16
CA ARG A 33 4.01 -30.09 3.46
C ARG A 33 5.09 -31.07 3.94
N GLY A 34 4.98 -31.52 5.18
CA GLY A 34 5.69 -32.66 5.73
C GLY A 34 4.69 -33.51 6.52
N GLU A 35 4.83 -34.83 6.41
CA GLU A 35 3.93 -35.83 7.01
C GLU A 35 3.81 -35.68 8.54
N GLU A 36 2.63 -36.06 9.05
CA GLU A 36 2.20 -35.92 10.43
C GLU A 36 3.13 -36.62 11.44
N PRO A 37 3.53 -35.93 12.52
CA PRO A 37 3.81 -36.59 13.79
C PRO A 37 2.68 -36.31 14.79
N THR A 38 2.23 -37.38 15.44
CA THR A 38 1.25 -37.35 16.55
C THR A 38 1.70 -36.41 17.68
N PRO A 39 0.79 -35.60 18.26
CA PRO A 39 1.17 -34.64 19.30
C PRO A 39 1.35 -35.34 20.67
N PRO A 40 2.41 -35.03 21.44
CA PRO A 40 2.47 -35.40 22.85
C PRO A 40 1.57 -34.47 23.69
N ASN A 41 0.97 -35.02 24.74
CA ASN A 41 0.14 -34.31 25.71
C ASN A 41 0.96 -33.29 26.54
N TRP A 42 0.57 -32.01 26.51
CA TRP A 42 1.07 -30.99 27.43
C TRP A 42 -0.09 -30.50 28.31
N SER A 43 0.05 -30.61 29.64
CA SER A 43 -0.91 -30.04 30.60
C SER A 43 -0.53 -28.60 30.98
N LEU A 44 -1.55 -27.76 31.10
CA LEU A 44 -1.47 -26.33 31.40
C LEU A 44 -1.38 -26.08 32.91
N SER A 45 -0.16 -25.92 33.43
CA SER A 45 0.08 -25.21 34.68
C SER A 45 1.51 -24.65 34.69
N THR A 46 1.67 -23.46 35.26
CA THR A 46 2.94 -22.79 35.65
C THR A 46 3.52 -21.75 34.68
N LEU A 47 2.97 -20.52 34.72
CA LEU A 47 3.71 -19.28 34.44
C LEU A 47 3.24 -18.21 35.45
N LEU A 48 4.11 -17.80 36.39
CA LEU A 48 3.90 -16.68 37.32
C LEU A 48 4.90 -15.56 37.01
N LEU A 49 4.42 -14.31 37.02
CA LEU A 49 5.18 -13.09 36.76
C LEU A 49 6.01 -12.71 38.01
N ASP A 50 7.33 -12.55 37.87
CA ASP A 50 8.17 -11.92 38.91
C ASP A 50 8.23 -10.40 38.67
N GLU A 51 7.41 -9.67 39.42
CA GLU A 51 7.21 -8.22 39.28
C GLU A 51 8.47 -7.37 39.60
N ARG A 52 9.52 -7.94 40.20
CA ARG A 52 10.72 -7.15 40.53
C ARG A 52 11.78 -7.16 39.43
N ARG A 53 11.69 -8.07 38.46
CA ARG A 53 12.76 -8.27 37.45
C ARG A 53 12.31 -8.28 36.00
N ASN A 54 11.01 -8.24 35.70
CA ASN A 54 10.48 -8.13 34.33
C ASN A 54 11.05 -9.18 33.34
N VAL A 55 11.25 -10.43 33.78
CA VAL A 55 11.71 -11.55 32.94
C VAL A 55 10.80 -12.76 33.11
N TRP A 56 10.39 -13.37 32.00
CA TRP A 56 9.71 -14.67 31.96
C TRP A 56 10.77 -15.78 31.94
N ARG A 57 10.74 -16.71 32.91
CA ARG A 57 11.61 -17.90 32.91
C ARG A 57 10.79 -19.19 32.78
N PRO A 58 11.16 -20.12 31.89
CA PRO A 58 10.73 -21.50 31.98
C PRO A 58 11.55 -22.23 33.06
N GLN A 59 10.89 -23.07 33.87
CA GLN A 59 11.56 -24.05 34.72
C GLN A 59 11.81 -25.31 33.88
N LEU A 60 13.07 -25.56 33.49
CA LEU A 60 13.48 -26.84 32.92
C LEU A 60 13.96 -27.76 34.07
N PRO A 61 13.64 -29.07 34.05
CA PRO A 61 14.28 -30.03 34.94
C PRO A 61 15.75 -30.21 34.54
N SER A 62 16.60 -30.23 35.55
CA SER A 62 18.05 -30.39 35.47
C SER A 62 18.48 -31.69 34.79
N THR A 63 19.20 -31.57 33.67
CA THR A 63 20.29 -32.49 33.28
C THR A 63 21.34 -31.68 32.53
N GLU A 64 22.60 -32.00 32.80
CA GLU A 64 23.82 -31.24 32.51
C GLU A 64 24.17 -31.14 31.01
N ASP A 65 25.09 -30.20 30.72
CA ASP A 65 25.71 -29.86 29.44
C ASP A 65 24.87 -29.11 28.38
N ASP A 66 24.89 -27.77 28.43
CA ASP A 66 25.63 -26.98 27.43
C ASP A 66 25.58 -25.48 27.74
N SER A 67 26.75 -24.83 27.70
CA SER A 67 26.92 -23.39 27.91
C SER A 67 26.28 -22.57 26.78
N SER A 68 25.08 -22.04 27.01
CA SER A 68 24.56 -20.89 26.24
C SER A 68 23.71 -19.98 27.12
N THR A 69 24.39 -19.05 27.80
CA THR A 69 23.75 -18.00 28.58
C THR A 69 23.06 -17.02 27.62
N PHE A 70 21.72 -17.06 27.56
CA PHE A 70 20.93 -16.07 26.84
C PHE A 70 20.92 -14.74 27.63
N VAL A 71 21.79 -13.82 27.21
CA VAL A 71 21.81 -12.42 27.68
C VAL A 71 21.26 -11.53 26.57
N VAL A 72 20.03 -11.04 26.74
CA VAL A 72 19.51 -9.95 25.91
C VAL A 72 20.07 -8.65 26.46
N TRP A 73 21.10 -8.10 25.81
CA TRP A 73 21.59 -6.77 26.12
C TRP A 73 20.59 -5.72 25.62
N THR A 74 19.91 -5.04 26.55
CA THR A 74 19.26 -3.75 26.29
C THR A 74 20.31 -2.65 26.32
N ASN A 75 21.00 -2.42 25.21
CA ASN A 75 21.83 -1.22 25.05
C ASN A 75 20.96 -0.05 24.58
N SER A 76 20.19 0.50 25.51
CA SER A 76 19.74 1.88 25.46
C SER A 76 20.93 2.74 25.88
N VAL A 77 21.23 3.83 25.15
CA VAL A 77 22.37 4.74 25.37
C VAL A 77 23.69 4.26 24.74
N LEU A 78 23.93 4.60 23.45
CA LEU A 78 25.26 4.93 22.87
C LEU A 78 25.27 5.04 21.33
N PHE A 79 24.36 5.80 20.67
CA PHE A 79 24.54 6.06 19.22
C PHE A 79 24.10 7.46 18.79
N THR A 80 24.59 8.49 19.49
CA THR A 80 24.58 9.88 19.00
C THR A 80 25.87 10.25 18.23
N HIS A 81 26.85 9.34 18.11
CA HIS A 81 28.20 9.66 17.60
C HIS A 81 28.74 8.79 16.43
N SER A 82 27.91 7.95 15.80
CA SER A 82 28.36 7.19 14.62
C SER A 82 28.61 8.10 13.38
N PRO A 83 29.76 7.99 12.69
CA PRO A 83 30.03 8.70 11.44
C PRO A 83 29.02 8.37 10.32
N THR A 84 28.48 7.14 10.32
CA THR A 84 27.46 6.65 9.37
C THR A 84 26.09 7.30 9.60
N PHE A 85 25.78 7.72 10.83
CA PHE A 85 24.59 8.50 11.15
C PHE A 85 24.70 9.93 10.57
N LYS A 86 25.88 10.56 10.64
CA LYS A 86 26.12 11.91 10.11
C LYS A 86 26.10 11.96 8.57
N SER A 87 26.55 10.91 7.88
CA SER A 87 26.51 10.83 6.40
C SER A 87 25.10 10.56 5.87
N ASN A 88 24.31 9.68 6.50
CA ASN A 88 22.90 9.47 6.15
C ASN A 88 22.05 10.73 6.41
N MET A 89 22.35 11.50 7.47
CA MET A 89 21.73 12.81 7.71
C MET A 89 22.05 13.85 6.62
N LYS A 90 23.23 13.81 5.98
CA LYS A 90 23.59 14.73 4.88
C LYS A 90 22.85 14.41 3.58
N ILE A 91 22.59 13.14 3.31
CA ILE A 91 21.85 12.69 2.11
C ILE A 91 20.35 12.95 2.29
N LEU A 92 19.77 12.65 3.46
CA LEU A 92 18.37 12.93 3.80
C LEU A 92 18.07 14.43 3.88
N LYS A 93 19.06 15.26 4.25
CA LYS A 93 18.92 16.72 4.23
C LYS A 93 18.59 17.27 2.84
N ARG A 94 18.98 16.65 1.72
CA ARG A 94 18.74 17.21 0.37
C ARG A 94 17.41 16.78 -0.27
N GLY A 95 16.82 15.65 0.14
CA GLY A 95 15.61 15.10 -0.48
C GLY A 95 14.27 15.66 0.03
N TYR A 96 14.22 16.20 1.25
CA TYR A 96 12.97 16.61 1.91
C TYR A 96 12.67 18.13 1.87
N TYR A 97 13.46 18.93 1.17
CA TYR A 97 13.29 20.39 1.12
C TYR A 97 12.03 20.88 0.38
N ALA A 98 11.28 20.01 -0.29
CA ALA A 98 10.23 20.43 -1.24
C ALA A 98 8.80 20.60 -0.66
N PHE A 99 8.50 20.18 0.58
CA PHE A 99 7.10 20.09 1.05
C PHE A 99 6.58 21.27 1.90
N PHE A 100 7.38 22.31 2.17
CA PHE A 100 6.98 23.40 3.06
C PHE A 100 6.72 24.78 2.41
N ASN A 101 6.92 24.96 1.10
CA ASN A 101 7.09 26.29 0.50
C ASN A 101 5.84 27.03 -0.01
N HIS A 102 4.61 26.59 0.28
CA HIS A 102 3.45 27.25 -0.33
C HIS A 102 2.95 28.53 0.37
N ILE A 103 3.41 28.84 1.59
CA ILE A 103 3.22 30.16 2.23
C ILE A 103 4.50 30.52 2.99
N ALA A 104 5.06 31.68 2.66
CA ALA A 104 6.21 32.21 3.37
C ALA A 104 5.76 32.77 4.73
N PRO A 105 6.45 32.44 5.84
CA PRO A 105 6.22 33.12 7.11
C PRO A 105 6.54 34.61 6.94
N THR A 106 5.90 35.47 7.74
CA THR A 106 6.29 36.89 7.85
C THR A 106 7.78 36.99 8.19
N GLU A 107 8.43 38.10 7.84
CA GLU A 107 9.87 38.28 8.11
C GLU A 107 10.21 38.09 9.60
N SER A 108 9.32 38.53 10.50
CA SER A 108 9.44 38.33 11.94
C SER A 108 9.39 36.86 12.37
N ASN A 109 8.60 36.03 11.69
CA ASN A 109 8.38 34.62 12.04
C ASN A 109 9.35 33.67 11.34
N ARG A 110 10.11 34.14 10.34
CA ARG A 110 11.03 33.31 9.53
C ARG A 110 12.07 32.54 10.38
N PRO A 111 12.73 33.13 11.40
CA PRO A 111 13.68 32.40 12.25
C PRO A 111 13.01 31.29 13.06
N PHE A 112 11.85 31.57 13.65
CA PHE A 112 11.07 30.60 14.42
C PHE A 112 10.57 29.46 13.55
N PHE A 113 10.03 29.78 12.37
CA PHE A 113 9.59 28.78 11.39
C PHE A 113 10.74 27.86 10.97
N SER A 114 11.92 28.41 10.68
CA SER A 114 13.10 27.61 10.32
C SER A 114 13.50 26.64 11.44
N LYS A 115 13.50 27.10 12.70
CA LYS A 115 13.80 26.27 13.86
C LYS A 115 12.80 25.12 14.03
N VAL A 116 11.51 25.43 14.08
CA VAL A 116 10.46 24.42 14.29
C VAL A 116 10.38 23.44 13.10
N ASN A 117 10.63 23.91 11.88
CA ASN A 117 10.69 23.03 10.71
C ASN A 117 11.89 22.08 10.78
N GLY A 118 13.03 22.55 11.29
CA GLY A 118 14.20 21.71 11.58
C GLY A 118 13.89 20.61 12.61
N GLU A 119 13.16 20.94 13.67
CA GLU A 119 12.69 19.98 14.69
C GLU A 119 11.72 18.94 14.08
N ASN A 120 10.73 19.39 13.30
CA ASN A 120 9.80 18.51 12.57
C ASN A 120 10.55 17.51 11.67
N ILE A 121 11.53 17.98 10.88
CA ILE A 121 12.36 17.10 10.03
C ILE A 121 13.20 16.12 10.87
N LEU A 122 13.72 16.57 12.01
CA LEU A 122 14.47 15.70 12.91
C LEU A 122 13.58 14.57 13.47
N MET A 123 12.36 14.89 13.90
CA MET A 123 11.41 13.88 14.42
C MET A 123 10.98 12.89 13.35
N ILE A 124 10.71 13.35 12.12
CA ILE A 124 10.44 12.47 10.96
C ILE A 124 11.58 11.46 10.77
N ASN A 125 12.83 11.94 10.75
CA ASN A 125 13.99 11.07 10.55
C ASN A 125 14.22 10.10 11.71
N LYS A 126 14.04 10.55 12.95
CA LYS A 126 14.13 9.69 14.14
C LYS A 126 13.10 8.57 14.09
N TYR A 127 11.84 8.92 13.81
CA TYR A 127 10.75 7.96 13.73
C TYR A 127 11.02 6.91 12.65
N ILE A 128 11.37 7.34 11.43
CA ILE A 128 11.71 6.42 10.32
C ILE A 128 12.87 5.49 10.72
N ALA A 129 13.95 6.03 11.31
CA ALA A 129 15.10 5.23 11.70
C ALA A 129 14.74 4.14 12.72
N VAL A 130 13.94 4.49 13.73
CA VAL A 130 13.51 3.54 14.76
C VAL A 130 12.52 2.52 14.19
N CYS A 131 11.56 2.93 13.35
CA CYS A 131 10.67 1.99 12.66
C CYS A 131 11.44 1.02 11.75
N CYS A 132 12.45 1.48 11.01
CA CYS A 132 13.31 0.61 10.21
C CYS A 132 14.13 -0.36 11.07
N TYR A 133 14.46 0.00 12.32
CA TYR A 133 15.13 -0.87 13.27
C TYR A 133 14.17 -1.91 13.84
N ILE A 134 13.00 -1.49 14.33
CA ILE A 134 11.95 -2.40 14.82
C ILE A 134 11.51 -3.36 13.72
N GLY A 135 11.35 -2.90 12.48
CA GLY A 135 11.03 -3.75 11.33
C GLY A 135 12.10 -4.81 11.05
N ARG A 136 13.39 -4.52 11.27
CA ARG A 136 14.48 -5.51 11.19
C ARG A 136 14.42 -6.52 12.34
N CYS A 137 14.19 -6.07 13.56
CA CYS A 137 14.03 -6.96 14.73
C CYS A 137 12.78 -7.84 14.61
N ALA A 138 11.67 -7.30 14.13
CA ALA A 138 10.43 -8.03 13.86
C ALA A 138 10.60 -9.07 12.75
N LYS A 139 11.42 -8.78 11.71
CA LYS A 139 11.82 -9.80 10.73
C LYS A 139 12.62 -10.93 11.37
N CYS A 140 13.56 -10.63 12.25
CA CYS A 140 14.31 -11.67 12.99
C CYS A 140 13.36 -12.51 13.88
N ALA A 141 12.46 -11.88 14.62
CA ALA A 141 11.48 -12.59 15.46
C ALA A 141 10.45 -13.40 14.64
N SER A 142 10.01 -12.86 13.49
CA SER A 142 9.13 -13.54 12.54
C SER A 142 9.82 -14.76 11.91
N LEU A 143 11.08 -14.65 11.50
CA LEU A 143 11.89 -15.77 10.99
C LEU A 143 12.10 -16.87 12.04
N TYR A 144 12.26 -16.49 13.31
CA TYR A 144 12.38 -17.42 14.43
C TYR A 144 11.05 -18.10 14.79
N MET A 145 9.93 -17.36 14.79
CA MET A 145 8.59 -17.91 15.02
C MET A 145 8.11 -18.80 13.86
N LEU A 146 8.42 -18.45 12.61
CA LEU A 146 8.00 -19.20 11.42
C LEU A 146 8.66 -20.58 11.31
N LYS A 147 9.91 -20.74 11.77
CA LYS A 147 10.64 -22.00 11.62
C LYS A 147 10.14 -23.13 12.55
N CYS A 148 9.40 -22.80 13.62
CA CYS A 148 8.99 -23.79 14.63
C CYS A 148 7.48 -23.89 14.91
N LEU A 149 6.64 -22.91 14.50
CA LEU A 149 5.26 -22.79 15.01
C LEU A 149 4.18 -22.51 13.94
N TYR A 150 4.49 -22.68 12.65
CA TYR A 150 3.59 -22.37 11.53
C TYR A 150 2.17 -22.94 11.67
N PHE A 151 2.05 -24.23 12.00
CA PHE A 151 0.76 -24.91 12.16
C PHE A 151 -0.01 -24.38 13.39
N VAL A 152 0.71 -24.03 14.46
CA VAL A 152 0.13 -23.49 15.69
C VAL A 152 -0.33 -22.03 15.49
N PHE A 153 0.38 -21.22 14.69
CA PHE A 153 -0.01 -19.83 14.41
C PHE A 153 -1.33 -19.72 13.62
N MET A 154 -1.54 -20.60 12.64
CA MET A 154 -2.76 -20.63 11.83
C MET A 154 -3.99 -21.14 12.60
N PHE A 155 -3.81 -22.09 13.53
CA PHE A 155 -4.93 -22.71 14.24
C PHE A 155 -5.12 -22.27 15.70
N CYS A 156 -4.14 -21.58 16.30
CA CYS A 156 -4.24 -21.10 17.68
C CYS A 156 -4.49 -19.60 17.75
N CYS A 157 -5.74 -19.23 18.08
CA CYS A 157 -6.14 -17.83 18.33
C CYS A 157 -5.25 -17.15 19.39
N LYS A 158 -4.81 -17.88 20.42
CA LYS A 158 -3.96 -17.36 21.49
C LYS A 158 -2.57 -16.94 21.01
N ILE A 159 -1.93 -17.72 20.13
CA ILE A 159 -0.62 -17.38 19.59
C ILE A 159 -0.71 -16.13 18.68
N ARG A 160 -1.79 -16.00 17.90
CA ARG A 160 -2.02 -14.78 17.11
C ARG A 160 -2.22 -13.55 17.99
N GLU A 161 -2.98 -13.68 19.07
CA GLU A 161 -3.17 -12.59 20.04
C GLU A 161 -1.84 -12.17 20.67
N ILE A 162 -1.02 -13.13 21.11
CA ILE A 162 0.31 -12.85 21.69
C ILE A 162 1.19 -12.12 20.67
N ALA A 163 1.28 -12.64 19.43
CA ALA A 163 2.08 -12.02 18.38
C ALA A 163 1.60 -10.59 18.05
N TYR A 164 0.28 -10.38 17.99
CA TYR A 164 -0.33 -9.07 17.80
C TYR A 164 0.06 -8.09 18.91
N ARG A 165 -0.06 -8.51 20.19
CA ARG A 165 0.30 -7.69 21.35
C ARG A 165 1.79 -7.37 21.39
N ILE A 166 2.66 -8.33 21.06
CA ILE A 166 4.11 -8.11 20.99
C ILE A 166 4.45 -7.11 19.87
N TYR A 167 3.89 -7.30 18.68
CA TYR A 167 4.16 -6.44 17.52
C TYR A 167 3.74 -4.99 17.78
N LEU A 168 2.59 -4.80 18.45
CA LEU A 168 2.04 -3.50 18.80
C LEU A 168 2.43 -3.02 20.20
N TYR A 169 3.40 -3.66 20.86
CA TYR A 169 3.78 -3.27 22.21
C TYR A 169 4.22 -1.78 22.23
N PRO A 170 3.77 -0.99 23.21
CA PRO A 170 4.11 0.43 23.31
C PRO A 170 5.63 0.65 23.45
N ASN A 171 6.12 1.73 22.84
CA ASN A 171 7.50 2.17 22.99
C ASN A 171 7.51 3.65 23.36
N ALA A 172 7.99 3.98 24.56
CA ALA A 172 7.91 5.32 25.13
C ALA A 172 8.64 6.38 24.27
N ASP A 173 9.85 6.08 23.80
CA ASP A 173 10.64 7.00 22.96
C ASP A 173 9.94 7.33 21.65
N LEU A 174 9.30 6.33 21.03
CA LEU A 174 8.52 6.52 19.81
C LEU A 174 7.22 7.28 20.05
N MET A 175 6.56 7.06 21.19
CA MET A 175 5.37 7.82 21.59
C MET A 175 5.71 9.29 21.75
N GLU A 176 6.77 9.60 22.50
CA GLU A 176 7.24 10.98 22.68
C GLU A 176 7.65 11.61 21.35
N CYS A 177 8.35 10.86 20.49
CA CYS A 177 8.73 11.34 19.16
C CYS A 177 7.52 11.66 18.27
N LEU A 178 6.45 10.86 18.32
CA LEU A 178 5.22 11.10 17.59
C LEU A 178 4.48 12.33 18.15
N GLU A 179 4.33 12.42 19.46
CA GLU A 179 3.65 13.56 20.11
C GLU A 179 4.37 14.88 19.85
N GLU A 180 5.70 14.87 19.90
CA GLU A 180 6.52 16.04 19.56
C GLU A 180 6.37 16.42 18.08
N LEU A 181 6.34 15.44 17.17
CA LEU A 181 6.09 15.68 15.75
C LEU A 181 4.74 16.39 15.52
N LEU A 182 3.66 15.90 16.14
CA LEU A 182 2.34 16.49 16.03
C LEU A 182 2.31 17.91 16.59
N ARG A 183 2.99 18.14 17.73
CA ARG A 183 3.13 19.47 18.34
C ARG A 183 3.91 20.44 17.45
N CYS A 184 5.03 20.02 16.85
CA CYS A 184 5.78 20.82 15.89
C CYS A 184 4.92 21.20 14.67
N ARG A 185 4.15 20.25 14.14
CA ARG A 185 3.25 20.49 13.00
C ARG A 185 2.17 21.51 13.29
N HIS A 186 1.54 21.42 14.46
CA HIS A 186 0.58 22.42 14.88
C HIS A 186 1.21 23.81 15.00
N LYS A 187 2.38 23.93 15.64
CA LYS A 187 3.13 25.19 15.73
C LYS A 187 3.45 25.76 14.35
N LEU A 188 3.90 24.93 13.41
CA LEU A 188 4.18 25.34 12.03
C LEU A 188 2.93 25.91 11.35
N ALA A 189 1.78 25.27 11.54
CA ALA A 189 0.52 25.76 11.00
C ALA A 189 0.14 27.13 11.57
N LYS A 190 0.24 27.32 12.90
CA LYS A 190 -0.02 28.61 13.54
C LYS A 190 0.92 29.71 13.04
N LEU A 191 2.20 29.41 12.86
CA LEU A 191 3.21 30.38 12.38
C LEU A 191 2.93 30.90 10.96
N VAL A 192 2.25 30.11 10.13
CA VAL A 192 1.84 30.49 8.76
C VAL A 192 0.36 30.84 8.65
N GLY A 193 -0.33 31.08 9.78
CA GLY A 193 -1.69 31.62 9.80
C GLY A 193 -2.81 30.60 9.62
N TYR A 194 -2.56 29.31 9.83
CA TYR A 194 -3.57 28.25 9.76
C TYR A 194 -4.05 27.83 11.14
N GLU A 195 -5.31 27.39 11.23
CA GLU A 195 -5.87 26.90 12.48
C GLU A 195 -5.20 25.60 12.96
N SER A 196 -4.95 24.66 12.04
CA SER A 196 -4.30 23.38 12.31
C SER A 196 -3.40 22.93 11.16
N TYR A 197 -2.60 21.89 11.39
CA TYR A 197 -1.76 21.32 10.33
C TYR A 197 -2.61 20.73 9.20
N ALA A 198 -3.76 20.14 9.52
CA ALA A 198 -4.73 19.66 8.54
C ALA A 198 -5.20 20.79 7.61
N HIS A 199 -5.67 21.92 8.16
CA HIS A 199 -6.07 23.09 7.35
C HIS A 199 -4.98 23.54 6.36
N ARG A 200 -3.71 23.47 6.77
CA ARG A 200 -2.57 23.77 5.89
C ARG A 200 -2.37 22.68 4.84
N ALA A 201 -2.37 21.41 5.24
CA ALA A 201 -2.05 20.27 4.40
C ALA A 201 -3.10 20.00 3.31
N LEU A 202 -4.36 20.30 3.61
CA LEU A 202 -5.50 20.14 2.70
C LEU A 202 -5.68 21.29 1.71
N LYS A 203 -4.90 22.38 1.82
CA LYS A 203 -4.99 23.46 0.85
C LYS A 203 -4.64 22.98 -0.56
N GLY A 204 -5.55 23.20 -1.50
CA GLY A 204 -5.38 22.83 -2.91
C GLY A 204 -5.72 21.36 -3.21
N THR A 205 -6.21 20.61 -2.23
CA THR A 205 -6.81 19.29 -2.45
C THR A 205 -8.27 19.43 -2.88
N MET A 206 -8.91 18.33 -3.32
CA MET A 206 -10.34 18.33 -3.64
C MET A 206 -11.20 18.62 -2.40
N ALA A 207 -10.83 18.06 -1.25
CA ALA A 207 -11.58 18.27 0.00
C ALA A 207 -11.41 19.68 0.60
N LYS A 208 -10.27 20.34 0.35
CA LYS A 208 -9.93 21.72 0.78
C LYS A 208 -9.79 21.96 2.29
N THR A 209 -10.65 21.39 3.13
CA THR A 209 -10.66 21.61 4.59
C THR A 209 -10.86 20.30 5.37
N PRO A 210 -10.39 20.21 6.62
CA PRO A 210 -10.60 19.03 7.46
C PRO A 210 -12.07 18.79 7.80
N GLU A 211 -12.91 19.83 7.87
CA GLU A 211 -14.36 19.71 8.11
C GLU A 211 -15.03 18.95 6.97
N MET A 212 -14.66 19.25 5.73
CA MET A 212 -15.15 18.55 4.54
C MET A 212 -14.76 17.07 4.57
N VAL A 213 -13.52 16.77 4.98
CA VAL A 213 -13.05 15.38 5.14
C VAL A 213 -13.82 14.67 6.23
N MET A 214 -13.99 15.28 7.39
CA MET A 214 -14.73 14.68 8.50
C MET A 214 -16.20 14.46 8.14
N ASN A 215 -16.81 15.37 7.38
CA ASN A 215 -18.17 15.19 6.86
C ASN A 215 -18.24 13.98 5.91
N PHE A 216 -17.32 13.90 4.93
CA PHE A 216 -17.22 12.75 4.03
C PHE A 216 -17.06 11.41 4.77
N LEU A 217 -16.16 11.34 5.76
CA LEU A 217 -15.90 10.12 6.52
C LEU A 217 -17.08 9.73 7.43
N GLN A 218 -17.77 10.72 8.03
CA GLN A 218 -18.95 10.48 8.84
C GLN A 218 -20.12 10.00 7.98
N LEU A 219 -20.39 10.67 6.85
CA LEU A 219 -21.44 10.26 5.92
C LEU A 219 -21.21 8.84 5.38
N LEU A 220 -19.96 8.50 5.04
CA LEU A 220 -19.61 7.14 4.63
C LEU A 220 -19.88 6.13 5.76
N THR A 221 -19.54 6.46 7.00
CA THR A 221 -19.80 5.61 8.17
C THR A 221 -21.31 5.39 8.37
N ASP A 222 -22.10 6.45 8.25
CA ASP A 222 -23.55 6.42 8.42
C ASP A 222 -24.18 5.56 7.32
N ARG A 223 -23.78 5.74 6.06
CA ARG A 223 -24.24 4.93 4.92
C ARG A 223 -23.87 3.44 5.04
N LEU A 224 -22.69 3.12 5.57
CA LEU A 224 -22.34 1.72 5.85
C LEU A 224 -23.22 1.13 6.96
N SER A 225 -23.60 1.93 7.94
CA SER A 225 -24.49 1.52 9.04
C SER A 225 -25.91 1.30 8.54
N ASP A 226 -26.45 2.23 7.75
CA ASP A 226 -27.80 2.16 7.19
C ASP A 226 -28.00 0.92 6.29
N ASN A 227 -26.96 0.53 5.55
CA ASN A 227 -26.97 -0.67 4.70
C ASN A 227 -26.66 -1.98 5.46
N GLY A 228 -26.51 -1.95 6.78
CA GLY A 228 -26.16 -3.13 7.59
C GLY A 228 -24.77 -3.68 7.32
N LEU A 229 -23.90 -2.91 6.65
CA LEU A 229 -22.52 -3.26 6.32
C LEU A 229 -21.54 -2.89 7.44
N PHE A 230 -21.98 -2.10 8.43
CA PHE A 230 -21.16 -1.73 9.58
C PHE A 230 -20.92 -2.93 10.49
N THR A 231 -19.66 -3.29 10.70
CA THR A 231 -19.33 -4.46 11.52
C THR A 231 -19.39 -4.08 12.99
N THR A 232 -19.98 -4.92 13.83
CA THR A 232 -20.11 -4.66 15.28
C THR A 232 -19.45 -5.77 16.11
N PRO A 233 -19.00 -5.50 17.34
CA PRO A 233 -18.40 -6.52 18.22
C PRO A 233 -19.34 -7.71 18.51
N ALA A 234 -20.66 -7.52 18.43
CA ALA A 234 -21.67 -8.57 18.59
C ALA A 234 -21.57 -9.65 17.49
N HIS A 235 -20.91 -9.36 16.37
CA HIS A 235 -20.57 -10.32 15.32
C HIS A 235 -19.29 -11.11 15.64
N SER A 236 -18.82 -11.25 16.90
CA SER A 236 -17.53 -11.90 17.25
C SER A 236 -17.30 -13.36 16.78
N ARG A 237 -18.26 -13.96 16.05
CA ARG A 237 -18.02 -15.13 15.17
C ARG A 237 -17.23 -14.78 13.89
N LEU A 238 -17.01 -13.50 13.59
CA LEU A 238 -16.42 -13.00 12.35
C LEU A 238 -14.95 -13.42 12.17
N VAL A 239 -14.16 -13.63 13.23
CA VAL A 239 -12.77 -14.09 13.05
C VAL A 239 -12.73 -15.56 12.56
N SER A 240 -13.74 -16.35 12.95
CA SER A 240 -13.98 -17.69 12.39
C SER A 240 -14.53 -17.59 10.97
N ASP A 241 -15.51 -16.70 10.75
CA ASP A 241 -16.18 -16.56 9.44
C ASP A 241 -15.32 -15.87 8.37
N ILE A 242 -14.38 -15.00 8.72
CA ILE A 242 -13.36 -14.43 7.82
C ILE A 242 -12.43 -15.54 7.35
N CYS A 243 -11.99 -16.43 8.25
CA CYS A 243 -11.22 -17.61 7.85
C CYS A 243 -12.04 -18.58 6.98
N LEU A 244 -13.32 -18.81 7.32
CA LEU A 244 -14.24 -19.65 6.55
C LEU A 244 -14.62 -19.03 5.18
N GLY A 245 -14.69 -17.71 5.08
CA GLY A 245 -14.93 -16.98 3.83
C GLY A 245 -13.80 -17.21 2.83
N PHE A 246 -12.53 -17.09 3.25
CA PHE A 246 -11.38 -17.45 2.42
C PHE A 246 -11.41 -18.93 1.99
N CYS A 247 -11.89 -19.83 2.85
CA CYS A 247 -12.10 -21.23 2.48
C CYS A 247 -13.25 -21.45 1.49
N ARG A 248 -14.27 -20.58 1.45
CA ARG A 248 -15.45 -20.72 0.56
C ARG A 248 -15.18 -20.36 -0.90
N TYR A 249 -14.26 -19.44 -1.19
CA TYR A 249 -14.01 -18.99 -2.58
C TYR A 249 -12.87 -19.71 -3.31
N ASN A 250 -12.15 -20.60 -2.62
CA ASN A 250 -11.04 -21.41 -3.16
C ASN A 250 -10.07 -20.64 -4.10
N ILE A 251 -9.57 -19.49 -3.63
CA ILE A 251 -8.69 -18.62 -4.43
C ILE A 251 -7.26 -18.93 -4.07
N GLU A 252 -6.80 -20.06 -4.58
CA GLU A 252 -5.38 -20.39 -4.52
C GLU A 252 -4.66 -19.59 -5.61
N PRO A 253 -3.71 -18.69 -5.27
CA PRO A 253 -2.98 -17.90 -6.28
C PRO A 253 -2.29 -18.76 -7.34
N SER A 254 -1.94 -20.01 -6.99
CA SER A 254 -1.36 -21.01 -7.88
C SER A 254 -2.26 -21.38 -9.06
N LEU A 255 -3.59 -21.27 -8.93
CA LEU A 255 -4.54 -21.55 -10.03
C LEU A 255 -4.50 -20.47 -11.12
N TYR A 256 -4.24 -19.23 -10.73
CA TYR A 256 -4.28 -18.07 -11.64
C TYR A 256 -2.90 -17.75 -12.22
N SER A 257 -1.84 -17.96 -11.43
CA SER A 257 -0.48 -17.56 -11.79
C SER A 257 0.01 -18.10 -13.16
N PRO A 258 -0.31 -19.34 -13.58
CA PRO A 258 0.08 -19.86 -14.90
C PRO A 258 -0.43 -19.06 -16.09
N TYR A 259 -1.51 -18.28 -15.93
CA TYR A 259 -2.08 -17.43 -16.98
C TYR A 259 -1.47 -16.02 -17.03
N LEU A 260 -0.71 -15.65 -16.00
CA LEU A 260 -0.28 -14.28 -15.74
C LEU A 260 1.25 -14.19 -15.80
N SER A 261 1.84 -14.54 -16.93
CA SER A 261 3.27 -14.30 -17.13
C SER A 261 3.56 -12.79 -17.23
N LEU A 262 4.71 -12.34 -16.73
CA LEU A 262 5.11 -10.92 -16.79
C LEU A 262 5.07 -10.38 -18.22
N GLY A 263 5.53 -11.17 -19.19
CA GLY A 263 5.50 -10.80 -20.61
C GLY A 263 4.08 -10.56 -21.11
N ALA A 264 3.16 -11.50 -20.83
CA ALA A 264 1.75 -11.36 -21.19
C ALA A 264 1.10 -10.14 -20.52
N CYS A 265 1.36 -9.89 -19.23
CA CYS A 265 0.84 -8.71 -18.54
C CYS A 265 1.36 -7.40 -19.17
N MET A 266 2.63 -7.34 -19.56
CA MET A 266 3.21 -6.17 -20.23
C MET A 266 2.66 -5.97 -21.65
N GLU A 267 2.38 -7.05 -22.38
CA GLU A 267 1.68 -7.00 -23.66
C GLU A 267 0.25 -6.48 -23.49
N GLY A 268 -0.47 -6.96 -22.47
CA GLY A 268 -1.78 -6.46 -22.08
C GLY A 268 -1.79 -4.95 -21.82
N LEU A 269 -0.82 -4.46 -21.04
CA LEU A 269 -0.64 -3.02 -20.80
C LEU A 269 -0.36 -2.24 -22.08
N ASN A 270 0.52 -2.76 -22.96
CA ASN A 270 0.80 -2.14 -24.25
C ASN A 270 -0.46 -2.04 -25.13
N ASN A 271 -1.25 -3.11 -25.21
CA ASN A 271 -2.48 -3.16 -26.00
C ASN A 271 -3.52 -2.20 -25.43
N LEU A 272 -3.69 -2.17 -24.11
CA LEU A 272 -4.60 -1.25 -23.42
C LEU A 272 -4.22 0.21 -23.70
N PHE A 273 -2.95 0.59 -23.57
CA PHE A 273 -2.52 1.98 -23.80
C PHE A 273 -2.55 2.39 -25.27
N SER A 274 -2.34 1.43 -26.18
CA SER A 274 -2.50 1.68 -27.62
C SER A 274 -3.98 1.98 -27.94
N GLN A 275 -4.91 1.23 -27.35
CA GLN A 275 -6.35 1.40 -27.55
C GLN A 275 -6.92 2.63 -26.83
N LEU A 276 -6.41 2.99 -25.65
CA LEU A 276 -6.93 4.14 -24.90
C LEU A 276 -6.28 5.47 -25.29
N TYR A 277 -4.98 5.47 -25.56
CA TYR A 277 -4.18 6.70 -25.66
C TYR A 277 -3.34 6.80 -26.93
N GLY A 278 -3.34 5.78 -27.80
CA GLY A 278 -2.46 5.73 -28.96
C GLY A 278 -0.98 5.63 -28.57
N VAL A 279 -0.70 4.99 -27.42
CA VAL A 279 0.65 4.86 -26.87
C VAL A 279 1.13 3.43 -26.93
N SER A 280 2.34 3.24 -27.46
CA SER A 280 3.04 1.96 -27.47
C SER A 280 4.26 1.96 -26.55
N LEU A 281 4.53 0.82 -25.93
CA LEU A 281 5.68 0.54 -25.09
C LEU A 281 6.73 -0.22 -25.91
N MET A 282 7.82 0.45 -26.27
CA MET A 282 8.89 -0.14 -27.09
C MET A 282 10.10 -0.48 -26.24
N SER A 283 10.56 -1.73 -26.28
CA SER A 283 11.77 -2.14 -25.58
C SER A 283 13.01 -1.53 -26.24
N GLU A 284 13.85 -0.87 -25.44
CA GLU A 284 15.14 -0.33 -25.87
C GLU A 284 16.27 -0.95 -25.04
N HIS A 285 17.43 -1.13 -25.66
CA HIS A 285 18.63 -1.55 -24.95
C HIS A 285 19.23 -0.35 -24.21
N PRO A 286 19.46 -0.44 -22.88
CA PRO A 286 20.18 0.60 -22.16
C PRO A 286 21.64 0.66 -22.62
N ARG A 287 22.24 1.85 -22.62
CA ARG A 287 23.67 2.02 -22.89
C ARG A 287 24.50 1.43 -21.75
N ALA A 288 25.77 1.14 -22.03
CA ALA A 288 26.71 0.71 -21.01
C ALA A 288 26.76 1.72 -19.84
N GLY A 289 26.48 1.25 -18.62
CA GLY A 289 26.45 2.08 -17.41
C GLY A 289 25.18 2.90 -17.19
N GLU A 290 24.15 2.80 -18.04
CA GLU A 290 22.88 3.53 -17.91
C GLU A 290 21.99 2.96 -16.79
N VAL A 291 22.10 1.66 -16.51
CA VAL A 291 21.28 0.93 -15.53
C VAL A 291 22.09 0.47 -14.33
N TRP A 292 21.43 0.41 -13.16
CA TRP A 292 22.04 -0.02 -11.89
C TRP A 292 22.02 -1.54 -11.66
N SER A 293 21.36 -2.30 -12.54
CA SER A 293 21.29 -3.76 -12.51
C SER A 293 21.01 -4.30 -13.92
N GLU A 294 21.55 -5.46 -14.25
CA GLU A 294 21.38 -6.13 -15.56
C GLU A 294 19.93 -6.56 -15.84
N ASP A 295 19.15 -6.74 -14.78
CA ASP A 295 17.73 -7.09 -14.87
C ASP A 295 16.82 -5.90 -15.21
N VAL A 296 17.34 -4.67 -15.17
CA VAL A 296 16.54 -3.49 -15.49
C VAL A 296 16.29 -3.45 -16.99
N ARG A 297 15.02 -3.27 -17.37
CA ARG A 297 14.62 -3.09 -18.77
C ARG A 297 14.22 -1.64 -19.02
N LYS A 298 14.60 -1.10 -20.17
CA LYS A 298 14.26 0.26 -20.57
C LYS A 298 13.15 0.21 -21.62
N LEU A 299 12.09 0.97 -21.39
CA LEU A 299 10.98 1.12 -22.33
C LEU A 299 10.93 2.58 -22.80
N ALA A 300 10.91 2.76 -24.12
CA ALA A 300 10.50 4.00 -24.75
C ALA A 300 8.98 4.03 -24.86
N VAL A 301 8.37 5.12 -24.43
CA VAL A 301 6.93 5.33 -24.51
C VAL A 301 6.66 6.22 -25.71
N VAL A 302 5.99 5.71 -26.74
CA VAL A 302 5.84 6.38 -28.03
C VAL A 302 4.36 6.57 -28.33
N HIS A 303 3.99 7.80 -28.68
CA HIS A 303 2.65 8.14 -29.16
C HIS A 303 2.60 8.06 -30.69
N GLU A 304 1.50 7.56 -31.22
CA GLU A 304 1.25 7.38 -32.65
C GLU A 304 1.43 8.67 -33.50
N THR A 305 1.12 9.85 -32.94
CA THR A 305 1.29 11.15 -33.64
C THR A 305 2.28 12.12 -32.98
N GLU A 306 2.54 12.01 -31.68
CA GLU A 306 3.41 12.94 -30.95
C GLU A 306 4.87 12.42 -30.86
N GLY A 307 5.12 11.18 -31.29
CA GLY A 307 6.42 10.55 -31.19
C GLY A 307 6.78 10.20 -29.75
N LEU A 308 8.07 10.30 -29.41
CA LEU A 308 8.58 9.85 -28.12
C LEU A 308 8.04 10.72 -26.95
N LEU A 309 7.34 10.07 -26.02
CA LEU A 309 6.77 10.71 -24.84
C LEU A 309 7.65 10.67 -23.60
N GLY A 310 8.58 9.73 -23.50
CA GLY A 310 9.46 9.55 -22.33
C GLY A 310 9.99 8.12 -22.19
N TYR A 311 10.64 7.87 -21.06
CA TYR A 311 11.26 6.56 -20.77
C TYR A 311 10.81 6.01 -19.41
N ILE A 312 10.56 4.70 -19.37
CA ILE A 312 10.28 3.93 -18.16
C ILE A 312 11.40 2.91 -17.97
N TYR A 313 12.02 2.91 -16.80
CA TYR A 313 12.97 1.86 -16.39
C TYR A 313 12.24 0.88 -15.49
N CYS A 314 12.09 -0.35 -15.95
CA CYS A 314 11.41 -1.41 -15.24
C CYS A 314 12.41 -2.23 -14.42
N ASP A 315 12.32 -2.12 -13.11
CA ASP A 315 13.09 -2.89 -12.13
C ASP A 315 12.14 -3.86 -11.41
N PHE A 316 11.88 -5.01 -12.04
CA PHE A 316 10.79 -5.90 -11.64
C PHE A 316 11.15 -6.93 -10.58
N PHE A 317 12.36 -7.47 -10.61
CA PHE A 317 12.68 -8.66 -9.82
C PHE A 317 13.21 -8.32 -8.44
N HIS A 318 12.93 -9.22 -7.49
CA HIS A 318 13.54 -9.14 -6.18
C HIS A 318 15.05 -9.39 -6.28
N ARG A 319 15.84 -8.66 -5.48
CA ARG A 319 17.27 -8.90 -5.30
C ARG A 319 17.69 -8.51 -3.89
N GLN A 320 18.84 -9.01 -3.47
CA GLN A 320 19.44 -8.60 -2.20
C GLN A 320 19.64 -7.08 -2.19
N ASP A 321 19.38 -6.46 -1.03
CA ASP A 321 19.51 -5.01 -0.78
C ASP A 321 18.57 -4.08 -1.57
N LYS A 322 17.71 -4.60 -2.46
CA LYS A 322 16.61 -3.81 -3.05
C LYS A 322 15.52 -3.58 -1.99
N PRO A 323 14.98 -2.35 -1.86
CA PRO A 323 13.83 -2.09 -1.02
C PRO A 323 12.64 -2.99 -1.39
N HIS A 324 12.01 -3.59 -0.39
CA HIS A 324 10.81 -4.42 -0.57
C HIS A 324 9.55 -3.56 -0.63
N GLN A 325 9.46 -2.71 -1.65
CA GLN A 325 8.29 -1.89 -1.92
C GLN A 325 8.07 -1.80 -3.42
N ASP A 326 6.81 -1.98 -3.82
CA ASP A 326 6.36 -1.68 -5.17
C ASP A 326 6.09 -0.18 -5.26
N CYS A 327 6.70 0.51 -6.22
CA CYS A 327 6.63 1.96 -6.33
C CYS A 327 7.07 2.49 -7.70
N HIS A 328 6.39 3.54 -8.15
CA HIS A 328 6.80 4.43 -9.21
C HIS A 328 7.66 5.61 -8.67
N PHE A 329 8.84 5.81 -9.26
CA PHE A 329 9.70 6.97 -8.99
C PHE A 329 9.87 7.87 -10.20
N THR A 330 9.71 9.18 -10.02
CA THR A 330 10.08 10.17 -11.04
C THR A 330 11.53 10.61 -10.86
N ILE A 331 12.40 10.20 -11.79
CA ILE A 331 13.81 10.61 -11.83
C ILE A 331 13.95 11.98 -12.49
N ARG A 332 13.26 12.17 -13.62
CA ARG A 332 13.21 13.44 -14.35
C ARG A 332 11.76 13.78 -14.69
N GLY A 333 11.33 14.97 -14.30
CA GLY A 333 9.99 15.47 -14.63
C GLY A 333 9.90 16.02 -16.04
N GLY A 334 8.72 15.95 -16.65
CA GLY A 334 8.40 16.63 -17.91
C GLY A 334 8.34 18.14 -17.72
N ARG A 335 8.89 18.93 -18.66
CA ARG A 335 8.73 20.40 -18.65
C ARG A 335 9.00 21.02 -20.00
N GLN A 336 8.48 22.22 -20.21
CA GLN A 336 8.88 23.05 -21.35
C GLN A 336 10.21 23.77 -21.04
N CYS A 337 11.21 23.61 -21.90
CA CYS A 337 12.48 24.31 -21.80
C CYS A 337 12.37 25.68 -22.47
N ARG A 338 12.51 26.76 -21.68
CA ARG A 338 12.41 28.13 -22.22
C ARG A 338 13.56 28.48 -23.16
N ASP A 339 14.74 27.93 -22.89
CA ASP A 339 15.98 28.29 -23.60
C ASP A 339 16.05 27.66 -25.00
N THR A 340 15.51 26.44 -25.16
CA THR A 340 15.54 25.70 -26.43
C THR A 340 14.18 25.66 -27.13
N GLY A 341 13.08 25.96 -26.42
CA GLY A 341 11.72 25.76 -26.92
C GLY A 341 11.26 24.29 -26.92
N GLU A 342 12.17 23.34 -26.69
CA GLU A 342 11.87 21.90 -26.70
C GLU A 342 11.19 21.42 -25.40
N TYR A 343 10.53 20.27 -25.48
CA TYR A 343 9.95 19.62 -24.32
C TYR A 343 10.94 18.62 -23.70
N GLN A 344 11.31 18.83 -22.44
CA GLN A 344 12.10 17.86 -21.67
C GLN A 344 11.24 16.64 -21.36
N LEU A 345 11.63 15.48 -21.87
CA LEU A 345 10.88 14.24 -21.67
C LEU A 345 11.02 13.69 -20.24
N PRO A 346 9.94 13.18 -19.63
CA PRO A 346 9.99 12.52 -18.33
C PRO A 346 10.80 11.21 -18.38
N VAL A 347 11.42 10.89 -17.24
CA VAL A 347 12.10 9.61 -16.99
C VAL A 347 11.64 9.08 -15.64
N VAL A 348 11.08 7.87 -15.64
CA VAL A 348 10.55 7.24 -14.42
C VAL A 348 11.10 5.84 -14.24
N VAL A 349 11.04 5.34 -13.01
CA VAL A 349 11.38 3.98 -12.64
C VAL A 349 10.14 3.30 -12.09
N LEU A 350 9.84 2.12 -12.63
CA LEU A 350 8.81 1.23 -12.11
C LEU A 350 9.50 0.12 -11.33
N MET A 351 9.43 0.17 -10.00
CA MET A 351 10.10 -0.78 -9.13
C MET A 351 9.07 -1.75 -8.54
N LEU A 352 9.20 -3.05 -8.79
CA LEU A 352 8.37 -4.10 -8.19
C LEU A 352 9.24 -5.17 -7.52
N SER A 353 8.64 -6.06 -6.73
CA SER A 353 9.32 -7.21 -6.11
C SER A 353 8.79 -8.56 -6.59
N LEU A 354 8.87 -8.80 -7.91
CA LEU A 354 8.37 -10.01 -8.58
C LEU A 354 9.32 -11.22 -8.43
N PRO A 355 8.79 -12.46 -8.56
CA PRO A 355 9.62 -13.66 -8.64
C PRO A 355 10.45 -13.67 -9.92
N HIS A 356 11.65 -14.22 -9.83
CA HIS A 356 12.49 -14.47 -11.01
C HIS A 356 11.89 -15.57 -11.89
N PRO A 357 12.10 -15.53 -13.21
CA PRO A 357 11.81 -16.67 -14.06
C PRO A 357 12.66 -17.88 -13.63
N SER A 358 12.12 -19.08 -13.84
CA SER A 358 12.83 -20.33 -13.62
C SER A 358 13.26 -20.95 -14.95
N ARG A 359 14.01 -22.06 -14.91
CA ARG A 359 14.38 -22.78 -16.14
C ARG A 359 13.17 -23.35 -16.89
N SER A 360 12.08 -23.65 -16.18
CA SER A 360 10.91 -24.35 -16.72
C SER A 360 9.67 -23.46 -16.88
N ALA A 361 9.68 -22.25 -16.31
CA ALA A 361 8.54 -21.35 -16.35
C ALA A 361 8.99 -19.87 -16.36
N PRO A 362 8.28 -18.99 -17.08
CA PRO A 362 8.54 -17.55 -17.04
C PRO A 362 8.26 -16.97 -15.64
N ALA A 363 8.48 -15.67 -15.47
CA ALA A 363 8.06 -14.99 -14.25
C ALA A 363 6.52 -14.95 -14.19
N LEU A 364 5.93 -15.80 -13.35
CA LEU A 364 4.48 -15.90 -13.16
C LEU A 364 4.03 -15.00 -12.00
N LEU A 365 2.99 -14.21 -12.23
CA LEU A 365 2.46 -13.23 -11.27
C LEU A 365 1.22 -13.81 -10.59
N THR A 366 1.08 -13.55 -9.30
CA THR A 366 -0.22 -13.71 -8.66
C THR A 366 -1.18 -12.61 -9.14
N PRO A 367 -2.51 -12.78 -8.99
CA PRO A 367 -3.46 -11.72 -9.33
C PRO A 367 -3.17 -10.37 -8.64
N GLY A 368 -2.73 -10.41 -7.37
CA GLY A 368 -2.33 -9.21 -6.65
C GLY A 368 -1.05 -8.55 -7.20
N MET A 369 -0.09 -9.34 -7.68
CA MET A 369 1.11 -8.81 -8.34
C MET A 369 0.79 -8.17 -9.71
N MET A 370 -0.13 -8.76 -10.47
CA MET A 370 -0.61 -8.18 -11.74
C MET A 370 -1.34 -6.86 -11.49
N GLU A 371 -2.25 -6.82 -10.51
CA GLU A 371 -2.97 -5.60 -10.15
C GLU A 371 -2.00 -4.49 -9.72
N ASN A 372 -1.00 -4.81 -8.88
CA ASN A 372 0.06 -3.86 -8.50
C ASN A 372 0.84 -3.35 -9.72
N LEU A 373 1.17 -4.23 -10.69
CA LEU A 373 1.83 -3.81 -11.92
C LEU A 373 0.98 -2.79 -12.71
N PHE A 374 -0.32 -3.04 -12.83
CA PHE A 374 -1.26 -2.12 -13.48
C PHE A 374 -1.38 -0.79 -12.72
N HIS A 375 -1.50 -0.85 -11.39
CA HIS A 375 -1.55 0.31 -10.51
C HIS A 375 -0.32 1.23 -10.72
N GLU A 376 0.88 0.68 -10.60
CA GLU A 376 2.11 1.45 -10.77
C GLU A 376 2.29 1.96 -12.21
N MET A 377 1.81 1.21 -13.19
CA MET A 377 1.80 1.67 -14.58
C MET A 377 0.83 2.84 -14.80
N GLY A 378 -0.28 2.92 -14.05
CA GLY A 378 -1.16 4.10 -14.04
C GLY A 378 -0.41 5.36 -13.61
N HIS A 379 0.44 5.28 -12.58
CA HIS A 379 1.34 6.39 -12.20
C HIS A 379 2.39 6.71 -13.27
N ALA A 380 2.97 5.68 -13.89
CA ALA A 380 3.93 5.87 -14.98
C ALA A 380 3.27 6.59 -16.16
N MET A 381 2.08 6.18 -16.58
CA MET A 381 1.32 6.81 -17.67
C MET A 381 0.89 8.24 -17.33
N HIS A 382 0.50 8.51 -16.09
CA HIS A 382 0.25 9.89 -15.65
C HIS A 382 1.52 10.77 -15.81
N SER A 383 2.70 10.21 -15.53
CA SER A 383 3.97 10.91 -15.73
C SER A 383 4.33 11.09 -17.21
N MET A 384 4.04 10.10 -18.06
CA MET A 384 4.32 10.16 -19.50
C MET A 384 3.39 11.13 -20.24
N LEU A 385 2.10 11.11 -19.89
CA LEU A 385 1.06 11.91 -20.56
C LEU A 385 0.91 13.32 -19.97
N GLY A 386 1.42 13.57 -18.76
CA GLY A 386 1.49 14.91 -18.17
C GLY A 386 2.38 15.85 -18.99
N ARG A 387 1.78 16.83 -19.67
CA ARG A 387 2.45 17.80 -20.55
C ARG A 387 2.44 19.19 -19.93
N THR A 388 3.14 19.32 -18.81
CA THR A 388 3.15 20.56 -18.02
C THR A 388 4.29 21.50 -18.40
N ARG A 389 4.09 22.80 -18.15
CA ARG A 389 5.13 23.83 -18.35
C ARG A 389 6.27 23.73 -17.33
N TYR A 390 5.99 23.29 -16.10
CA TYR A 390 6.94 23.26 -14.99
C TYR A 390 7.06 21.86 -14.41
N GLN A 391 8.31 21.39 -14.24
CA GLN A 391 8.56 20.05 -13.69
C GLN A 391 8.00 19.83 -12.28
N HIS A 392 7.77 20.89 -11.50
CA HIS A 392 7.28 20.77 -10.12
C HIS A 392 5.83 20.29 -10.03
N VAL A 393 5.09 20.38 -11.14
CA VAL A 393 3.69 19.96 -11.23
C VAL A 393 3.48 18.90 -12.31
N THR A 394 4.55 18.23 -12.78
CA THR A 394 4.43 17.22 -13.83
C THR A 394 3.96 15.87 -13.28
N GLY A 395 3.12 15.18 -14.04
CA GLY A 395 2.66 13.84 -13.72
C GLY A 395 2.04 13.73 -12.33
N THR A 396 2.51 12.76 -11.54
CA THR A 396 2.02 12.48 -10.19
C THR A 396 2.30 13.56 -9.16
N ARG A 397 2.99 14.66 -9.50
CA ARG A 397 3.18 15.83 -8.61
C ARG A 397 1.93 16.72 -8.58
N CYS A 398 0.81 16.14 -8.18
CA CYS A 398 -0.50 16.78 -8.08
C CYS A 398 -1.06 16.68 -6.64
N ALA A 399 -2.31 17.10 -6.44
CA ALA A 399 -2.97 16.97 -5.15
C ALA A 399 -3.05 15.50 -4.71
N THR A 400 -2.79 15.24 -3.43
CA THR A 400 -2.68 13.87 -2.90
C THR A 400 -3.98 13.07 -3.02
N ASP A 401 -5.15 13.72 -2.93
CA ASP A 401 -6.46 13.09 -3.14
C ASP A 401 -6.84 12.88 -4.60
N PHE A 402 -5.97 13.27 -5.53
CA PHE A 402 -6.07 12.95 -6.95
C PHE A 402 -4.96 12.01 -7.45
N ALA A 403 -3.79 12.02 -6.82
CA ALA A 403 -2.59 11.32 -7.29
C ALA A 403 -2.79 9.80 -7.50
N GLU A 404 -3.67 9.19 -6.71
CA GLU A 404 -4.03 7.76 -6.76
C GLU A 404 -5.15 7.45 -7.76
N VAL A 405 -5.86 8.45 -8.30
CA VAL A 405 -6.97 8.20 -9.23
C VAL A 405 -6.50 7.45 -10.48
N PRO A 406 -5.37 7.81 -11.14
CA PRO A 406 -4.91 7.07 -12.30
C PRO A 406 -4.44 5.65 -12.02
N SER A 407 -3.84 5.41 -10.87
CA SER A 407 -3.37 4.08 -10.49
C SER A 407 -4.55 3.18 -10.10
N ILE A 408 -5.49 3.67 -9.30
CA ILE A 408 -6.70 2.92 -8.93
C ILE A 408 -7.57 2.64 -10.15
N LEU A 409 -7.69 3.58 -11.11
CA LEU A 409 -8.43 3.32 -12.36
C LEU A 409 -7.85 2.12 -13.12
N MET A 410 -6.51 1.98 -13.16
CA MET A 410 -5.85 0.81 -13.77
C MET A 410 -6.13 -0.50 -13.03
N GLU A 411 -6.46 -0.47 -11.73
CA GLU A 411 -6.92 -1.67 -11.01
C GLU A 411 -8.26 -2.18 -11.56
N TYR A 412 -9.19 -1.30 -11.93
CA TYR A 412 -10.45 -1.74 -12.55
C TYR A 412 -10.21 -2.41 -13.90
N PHE A 413 -9.34 -1.84 -14.74
CA PHE A 413 -8.93 -2.48 -16.00
C PHE A 413 -8.29 -3.86 -15.75
N ALA A 414 -7.48 -4.00 -14.69
CA ALA A 414 -6.88 -5.27 -14.28
C ALA A 414 -7.88 -6.30 -13.71
N THR A 415 -9.17 -5.96 -13.61
CA THR A 415 -10.24 -6.84 -13.13
C THR A 415 -11.36 -7.08 -14.13
N ASP A 416 -11.36 -6.38 -15.27
CA ASP A 416 -12.36 -6.57 -16.30
C ASP A 416 -11.98 -7.72 -17.24
N TYR A 417 -12.87 -8.71 -17.38
CA TYR A 417 -12.60 -9.88 -18.23
C TYR A 417 -12.32 -9.51 -19.69
N ARG A 418 -12.94 -8.46 -20.23
CA ARG A 418 -12.72 -8.04 -21.63
C ARG A 418 -11.31 -7.50 -21.85
N VAL A 419 -10.68 -6.99 -20.79
CA VAL A 419 -9.27 -6.54 -20.81
C VAL A 419 -8.35 -7.71 -20.55
N ILE A 420 -8.60 -8.50 -19.51
CA ILE A 420 -7.76 -9.64 -19.11
C ILE A 420 -7.68 -10.69 -20.23
N SER A 421 -8.80 -10.99 -20.89
CA SER A 421 -8.88 -11.99 -21.96
C SER A 421 -8.03 -11.66 -23.20
N GLN A 422 -7.60 -10.40 -23.36
CA GLN A 422 -6.70 -10.00 -24.44
C GLN A 422 -5.29 -10.59 -24.30
N PHE A 423 -4.83 -10.84 -23.06
CA PHE A 423 -3.44 -11.21 -22.80
C PHE A 423 -3.25 -12.41 -21.87
N ALA A 424 -4.18 -12.67 -20.94
CA ALA A 424 -4.01 -13.72 -19.95
C ALA A 424 -4.17 -15.11 -20.60
N ARG A 425 -3.06 -15.79 -20.83
CA ARG A 425 -2.99 -17.13 -21.41
C ARG A 425 -2.06 -18.01 -20.62
N HIS A 426 -2.44 -19.27 -20.46
CA HIS A 426 -1.64 -20.27 -19.77
C HIS A 426 -0.29 -20.43 -20.47
N TYR A 427 0.82 -20.31 -19.74
CA TYR A 427 2.16 -20.27 -20.34
C TYR A 427 2.54 -21.56 -21.10
N GLU A 428 2.01 -22.72 -20.71
CA GLU A 428 2.24 -24.00 -21.40
C GLU A 428 1.21 -24.30 -22.51
N THR A 429 -0.09 -24.16 -22.21
CA THR A 429 -1.16 -24.62 -23.11
C THR A 429 -1.68 -23.54 -24.05
N GLY A 430 -1.35 -22.27 -23.79
CA GLY A 430 -1.86 -21.12 -24.54
C GLY A 430 -3.36 -20.83 -24.34
N GLN A 431 -4.06 -21.58 -23.49
CA GLN A 431 -5.50 -21.38 -23.28
C GLN A 431 -5.78 -20.07 -22.53
N PRO A 432 -6.85 -19.33 -22.89
CA PRO A 432 -7.25 -18.12 -22.18
C PRO A 432 -7.65 -18.41 -20.73
N LEU A 433 -7.48 -17.43 -19.85
CA LEU A 433 -8.05 -17.47 -18.50
C LEU A 433 -9.60 -17.47 -18.60
N PRO A 434 -10.30 -18.46 -18.04
CA PRO A 434 -11.76 -18.52 -18.09
C PRO A 434 -12.44 -17.33 -17.40
N GLU A 435 -13.57 -16.87 -17.96
CA GLU A 435 -14.37 -15.78 -17.41
C GLU A 435 -14.85 -16.06 -15.98
N SER A 436 -15.26 -17.29 -15.69
CA SER A 436 -15.68 -17.71 -14.35
C SER A 436 -14.57 -17.56 -13.31
N MET A 437 -13.30 -17.76 -13.70
CA MET A 437 -12.17 -17.53 -12.81
C MET A 437 -11.99 -16.04 -12.50
N VAL A 438 -12.12 -15.17 -13.51
CA VAL A 438 -12.05 -13.71 -13.31
C VAL A 438 -13.21 -13.24 -12.43
N ALA A 439 -14.43 -13.70 -12.70
CA ALA A 439 -15.60 -13.38 -11.88
C ALA A 439 -15.42 -13.77 -10.40
N ARG A 440 -14.92 -14.99 -10.13
CA ARG A 440 -14.61 -15.43 -8.76
C ARG A 440 -13.55 -14.56 -8.09
N LEU A 441 -12.51 -14.16 -8.82
CA LEU A 441 -11.50 -13.24 -8.30
C LEU A 441 -12.12 -11.88 -7.94
N CYS A 442 -13.01 -11.35 -8.77
CA CYS A 442 -13.70 -10.08 -8.51
C CYS A 442 -14.63 -10.15 -7.29
N GLU A 443 -15.47 -11.19 -7.19
CA GLU A 443 -16.36 -11.35 -6.03
C GLU A 443 -15.59 -11.53 -4.72
N SER A 444 -14.43 -12.17 -4.77
CA SER A 444 -13.59 -12.35 -3.59
C SER A 444 -13.08 -11.06 -2.96
N LYS A 445 -12.86 -10.02 -3.78
CA LYS A 445 -12.41 -8.72 -3.29
C LYS A 445 -13.50 -7.99 -2.52
N LYS A 446 -14.77 -8.36 -2.75
CA LYS A 446 -15.92 -7.81 -2.02
C LYS A 446 -16.08 -8.48 -0.66
N VAL A 447 -15.52 -9.68 -0.48
CA VAL A 447 -15.48 -10.37 0.82
C VAL A 447 -14.71 -9.51 1.81
N CYS A 448 -15.33 -9.17 2.92
CA CYS A 448 -14.80 -8.24 3.93
C CYS A 448 -14.58 -6.80 3.46
N GLY A 449 -15.02 -6.41 2.25
CA GLY A 449 -14.81 -5.05 1.72
C GLY A 449 -15.38 -3.95 2.62
N ALA A 450 -16.51 -4.21 3.30
CA ALA A 450 -17.08 -3.28 4.27
C ALA A 450 -16.21 -3.11 5.53
N ALA A 451 -15.62 -4.20 6.02
CA ALA A 451 -14.71 -4.17 7.18
C ALA A 451 -13.39 -3.45 6.84
N ASP A 452 -12.85 -3.71 5.63
CA ASP A 452 -11.68 -3.01 5.12
C ASP A 452 -11.97 -1.51 4.93
N THR A 453 -13.15 -1.15 4.42
CA THR A 453 -13.56 0.25 4.28
C THR A 453 -13.67 0.94 5.64
N GLN A 454 -14.28 0.31 6.65
CA GLN A 454 -14.31 0.83 8.02
C GLN A 454 -12.90 1.04 8.58
N LEU A 455 -11.97 0.13 8.32
CA LEU A 455 -10.58 0.27 8.74
C LEU A 455 -9.91 1.49 8.09
N GLN A 456 -10.13 1.71 6.79
CA GLN A 456 -9.61 2.91 6.09
C GLN A 456 -10.23 4.21 6.62
N ILE A 457 -11.54 4.21 6.94
CA ILE A 457 -12.22 5.35 7.57
C ILE A 457 -11.58 5.66 8.91
N PHE A 458 -11.42 4.66 9.77
CA PHE A 458 -10.79 4.79 11.08
C PHE A 458 -9.39 5.40 10.98
N TYR A 459 -8.56 4.91 10.04
CA TYR A 459 -7.22 5.46 9.80
C TYR A 459 -7.26 6.91 9.32
N ALA A 460 -8.18 7.25 8.43
CA ALA A 460 -8.35 8.61 7.93
C ALA A 460 -8.82 9.57 9.03
N VAL A 461 -9.77 9.15 9.88
CA VAL A 461 -10.26 9.93 11.02
C VAL A 461 -9.13 10.18 12.02
N LEU A 462 -8.35 9.14 12.37
CA LEU A 462 -7.22 9.30 13.27
C LEU A 462 -6.19 10.29 12.75
N ASP A 463 -5.84 10.18 11.46
CA ASP A 463 -4.91 11.08 10.81
C ASP A 463 -5.42 12.54 10.82
N GLN A 464 -6.71 12.77 10.58
CA GLN A 464 -7.30 14.11 10.69
C GLN A 464 -7.23 14.66 12.12
N ILE A 465 -7.58 13.85 13.12
CA ILE A 465 -7.59 14.28 14.52
C ILE A 465 -6.19 14.60 15.03
N TYR A 466 -5.22 13.74 14.75
CA TYR A 466 -3.82 13.96 15.16
C TYR A 466 -3.21 15.22 14.56
N HIS A 467 -3.61 15.56 13.33
CA HIS A 467 -3.14 16.76 12.65
C HIS A 467 -4.07 17.98 12.79
N GLY A 468 -5.14 17.83 13.56
CA GLY A 468 -6.09 18.87 13.90
C GLY A 468 -5.56 19.83 14.97
N VAL A 469 -6.49 20.40 15.74
CA VAL A 469 -6.13 21.17 16.94
C VAL A 469 -5.76 20.17 18.04
N PRO A 470 -4.58 20.32 18.69
CA PRO A 470 -4.14 19.43 19.75
C PRO A 470 -5.18 19.31 20.87
N GLN A 471 -5.46 18.07 21.27
CA GLN A 471 -6.35 17.75 22.38
C GLN A 471 -5.53 17.48 23.64
N ASN A 472 -6.08 17.76 24.82
CA ASN A 472 -5.44 17.43 26.10
C ASN A 472 -5.63 15.93 26.45
N ARG A 473 -5.23 15.05 25.52
CA ARG A 473 -5.42 13.60 25.56
C ARG A 473 -4.22 12.91 24.92
N SER A 474 -3.87 11.72 25.39
CA SER A 474 -2.82 10.92 24.76
C SER A 474 -3.25 10.38 23.40
N THR A 475 -2.27 10.10 22.54
CA THR A 475 -2.53 9.50 21.22
C THR A 475 -3.28 8.15 21.33
N THR A 476 -2.98 7.35 22.34
CA THR A 476 -3.62 6.06 22.60
C THR A 476 -5.08 6.19 23.06
N GLU A 477 -5.42 7.19 23.87
CA GLU A 477 -6.82 7.44 24.27
C GLU A 477 -7.68 7.84 23.07
N ILE A 478 -7.13 8.66 22.17
CA ILE A 478 -7.81 9.04 20.92
C ILE A 478 -8.06 7.80 20.05
N ILE A 479 -7.07 6.89 19.93
CA ILE A 479 -7.27 5.61 19.22
C ILE A 479 -8.43 4.84 19.80
N ARG A 480 -8.45 4.62 21.12
CA ARG A 480 -9.47 3.82 21.78
C ARG A 480 -10.87 4.35 21.47
N ASP A 481 -11.05 5.67 21.53
CA ASP A 481 -12.34 6.31 21.26
C ASP A 481 -12.72 6.25 19.79
N MET A 482 -11.79 6.55 18.88
CA MET A 482 -12.07 6.54 17.44
C MET A 482 -12.29 5.13 16.92
N GLN A 483 -11.62 4.15 17.51
CA GLN A 483 -11.83 2.75 17.23
C GLN A 483 -13.25 2.36 17.63
N HIS A 484 -13.70 2.72 18.84
CA HIS A 484 -15.09 2.47 19.26
C HIS A 484 -16.13 3.14 18.34
N LYS A 485 -15.84 4.34 17.82
CA LYS A 485 -16.80 5.11 17.01
C LYS A 485 -16.84 4.69 15.54
N PHE A 486 -15.68 4.38 14.94
CA PHE A 486 -15.53 4.21 13.49
C PHE A 486 -15.07 2.82 13.07
N TYR A 487 -14.77 1.92 14.01
CA TYR A 487 -14.29 0.58 13.71
C TYR A 487 -14.99 -0.50 14.55
N GLY A 488 -15.43 -1.57 13.90
CA GLY A 488 -16.22 -2.62 14.54
C GLY A 488 -15.48 -3.48 15.58
N LEU A 489 -14.15 -3.41 15.64
CA LEU A 489 -13.35 -4.23 16.57
C LEU A 489 -12.90 -3.43 17.79
N PRO A 490 -12.97 -4.00 19.00
CA PRO A 490 -12.57 -3.31 20.22
C PRO A 490 -11.06 -3.04 20.26
N TYR A 491 -10.70 -1.96 20.93
CA TYR A 491 -9.29 -1.65 21.22
C TYR A 491 -8.68 -2.70 22.15
N VAL A 492 -7.48 -3.16 21.83
CA VAL A 492 -6.74 -4.14 22.62
C VAL A 492 -5.84 -3.42 23.64
N PRO A 493 -6.02 -3.62 24.96
CA PRO A 493 -5.20 -2.95 25.96
C PRO A 493 -3.70 -3.22 25.82
N ASN A 494 -2.89 -2.24 26.23
CA ASN A 494 -1.43 -2.28 26.14
C ASN A 494 -0.89 -2.48 24.71
N THR A 495 -1.49 -1.78 23.75
CA THR A 495 -1.01 -1.72 22.37
C THR A 495 -0.85 -0.26 21.93
N ALA A 496 0.01 0.00 20.95
CA ALA A 496 0.27 1.33 20.41
C ALA A 496 0.34 1.26 18.87
N TRP A 497 -0.83 1.07 18.25
CA TRP A 497 -0.95 0.93 16.80
C TRP A 497 -0.43 2.15 16.02
N GLN A 498 -0.62 3.36 16.55
CA GLN A 498 -0.12 4.60 15.94
C GLN A 498 1.38 4.58 15.66
N LEU A 499 2.17 3.82 16.44
CA LEU A 499 3.61 3.69 16.27
C LEU A 499 4.03 2.82 15.08
N ARG A 500 3.07 2.17 14.42
CA ARG A 500 3.29 1.42 13.18
C ARG A 500 2.76 2.18 11.98
N PHE A 501 1.90 3.18 12.18
CA PHE A 501 1.27 3.90 11.09
C PHE A 501 2.19 4.96 10.47
N SER A 502 3.06 4.54 9.56
CA SER A 502 4.05 5.41 8.91
C SER A 502 3.44 6.55 8.10
N HIS A 503 2.19 6.43 7.65
CA HIS A 503 1.50 7.50 6.91
C HIS A 503 1.27 8.74 7.76
N LEU A 504 1.17 8.61 9.09
CA LEU A 504 1.17 9.77 9.98
C LEU A 504 2.40 10.65 9.75
N ILE A 505 3.52 10.07 9.30
CA ILE A 505 4.79 10.78 9.15
C ILE A 505 4.91 11.40 7.76
N GLY A 506 4.82 10.60 6.69
CA GLY A 506 5.02 11.12 5.32
C GLY A 506 3.79 11.79 4.71
N TYR A 507 2.60 11.34 5.11
CA TYR A 507 1.29 11.66 4.50
C TYR A 507 0.36 12.42 5.45
N GLY A 508 0.88 12.93 6.58
CA GLY A 508 0.06 13.47 7.66
C GLY A 508 -1.04 14.43 7.20
N ALA A 509 -2.24 14.21 7.72
CA ALA A 509 -3.52 14.87 7.40
C ALA A 509 -4.11 14.58 6.01
N LYS A 510 -3.61 13.57 5.29
CA LYS A 510 -4.04 13.26 3.93
C LYS A 510 -4.47 11.82 3.72
N TYR A 511 -4.52 10.97 4.75
CA TYR A 511 -4.83 9.55 4.55
C TYR A 511 -6.24 9.29 3.96
N TYR A 512 -7.19 10.22 4.15
CA TYR A 512 -8.50 10.20 3.49
C TYR A 512 -8.42 10.14 1.96
N SER A 513 -7.29 10.57 1.38
CA SER A 513 -7.05 10.61 -0.07
C SER A 513 -7.29 9.27 -0.73
N TYR A 514 -6.95 8.15 -0.07
CA TYR A 514 -7.15 6.81 -0.65
C TYR A 514 -8.63 6.50 -0.90
N LEU A 515 -9.51 6.84 0.05
CA LEU A 515 -10.95 6.66 -0.11
C LEU A 515 -11.51 7.63 -1.15
N MET A 516 -11.09 8.89 -1.11
CA MET A 516 -11.53 9.90 -2.06
C MET A 516 -11.11 9.57 -3.51
N SER A 517 -9.85 9.19 -3.72
CA SER A 517 -9.36 8.78 -5.03
C SER A 517 -10.04 7.52 -5.54
N ARG A 518 -10.34 6.55 -4.66
CA ARG A 518 -11.13 5.37 -5.03
C ARG A 518 -12.55 5.74 -5.46
N ALA A 519 -13.21 6.64 -4.73
CA ALA A 519 -14.53 7.14 -5.11
C ALA A 519 -14.51 7.75 -6.52
N VAL A 520 -13.54 8.64 -6.79
CA VAL A 520 -13.37 9.25 -8.12
C VAL A 520 -13.09 8.19 -9.19
N ALA A 521 -12.17 7.26 -8.96
CA ALA A 521 -11.85 6.20 -9.90
C ALA A 521 -13.06 5.30 -10.20
N SER A 522 -13.84 4.95 -9.16
CA SER A 522 -15.10 4.21 -9.29
C SER A 522 -16.11 4.94 -10.17
N MET A 523 -16.29 6.25 -9.95
CA MET A 523 -17.19 7.07 -10.75
C MET A 523 -16.75 7.15 -12.21
N VAL A 524 -15.45 7.38 -12.45
CA VAL A 524 -14.88 7.40 -13.81
C VAL A 524 -15.06 6.04 -14.49
N TRP A 525 -14.79 4.94 -13.78
CA TRP A 525 -15.00 3.59 -14.29
C TRP A 525 -16.47 3.36 -14.68
N LYS A 526 -17.40 3.58 -13.74
CA LYS A 526 -18.83 3.34 -13.93
C LYS A 526 -19.44 4.21 -15.03
N GLN A 527 -19.02 5.47 -15.14
CA GLN A 527 -19.60 6.39 -16.11
C GLN A 527 -18.96 6.25 -17.51
N CYS A 528 -17.67 5.91 -17.60
CA CYS A 528 -16.92 6.04 -18.86
C CYS A 528 -16.40 4.72 -19.43
N PHE A 529 -16.17 3.69 -18.61
CA PHE A 529 -15.47 2.48 -19.04
C PHE A 529 -16.23 1.17 -18.77
N VAL A 530 -17.25 1.16 -17.91
CA VAL A 530 -17.98 -0.07 -17.58
C VAL A 530 -18.69 -0.68 -18.81
N GLN A 531 -19.25 0.15 -19.69
CA GLN A 531 -19.94 -0.32 -20.90
C GLN A 531 -18.94 -0.81 -21.94
N ASP A 532 -17.87 -0.06 -22.16
CA ASP A 532 -16.78 -0.39 -23.07
C ASP A 532 -15.44 0.07 -22.47
N PRO A 533 -14.64 -0.86 -21.90
CA PRO A 533 -13.38 -0.50 -21.25
C PRO A 533 -12.31 -0.10 -22.27
N LEU A 534 -12.51 -0.39 -23.56
CA LEU A 534 -11.51 -0.15 -24.60
C LEU A 534 -11.88 1.07 -25.45
N ASN A 535 -12.82 1.88 -24.97
CA ASN A 535 -13.33 3.03 -25.68
C ASN A 535 -12.24 4.12 -25.85
N ARG A 536 -11.73 4.27 -27.08
CA ARG A 536 -10.69 5.27 -27.42
C ARG A 536 -11.13 6.70 -27.12
N GLU A 537 -12.39 7.06 -27.37
CA GLU A 537 -12.87 8.42 -27.13
C GLU A 537 -12.81 8.77 -25.64
N MET A 538 -13.22 7.84 -24.77
CA MET A 538 -13.14 8.00 -23.32
C MET A 538 -11.68 7.99 -22.83
N GLY A 539 -10.82 7.17 -23.43
CA GLY A 539 -9.38 7.17 -23.17
C GLY A 539 -8.72 8.52 -23.48
N GLU A 540 -9.02 9.12 -24.64
CA GLU A 540 -8.52 10.45 -25.02
C GLU A 540 -9.10 11.57 -24.17
N ARG A 541 -10.38 11.47 -23.78
CA ARG A 541 -10.97 12.40 -22.81
C ARG A 541 -10.27 12.31 -21.46
N TYR A 542 -10.03 11.11 -20.96
CA TYR A 542 -9.30 10.88 -19.71
C TYR A 542 -7.88 11.46 -19.78
N ARG A 543 -7.16 11.22 -20.89
CA ARG A 543 -5.85 11.83 -21.13
C ARG A 543 -5.93 13.35 -21.08
N ARG A 544 -6.86 13.97 -21.83
CA ARG A 544 -6.97 15.43 -21.94
C ARG A 544 -7.40 16.10 -20.64
N GLU A 545 -8.44 15.58 -19.97
CA GLU A 545 -9.08 16.23 -18.84
C GLU A 545 -8.38 15.95 -17.50
N MET A 546 -7.72 14.80 -17.37
CA MET A 546 -7.14 14.33 -16.10
C MET A 546 -5.61 14.20 -16.15
N LEU A 547 -5.04 13.47 -17.13
CA LEU A 547 -3.61 13.15 -17.11
C LEU A 547 -2.72 14.29 -17.62
N ALA A 548 -3.14 15.01 -18.68
CA ALA A 548 -2.32 15.98 -19.39
C ALA A 548 -1.85 17.15 -18.50
N HIS A 549 -2.59 17.44 -17.44
CA HIS A 549 -2.35 18.59 -16.57
C HIS A 549 -1.37 18.31 -15.44
N GLY A 550 -1.12 17.05 -15.08
CA GLY A 550 -0.41 16.73 -13.84
C GLY A 550 -1.01 17.48 -12.64
N GLY A 551 -0.18 18.20 -11.88
CA GLY A 551 -0.60 19.10 -10.81
C GLY A 551 -0.84 20.55 -11.20
N ALA A 552 -0.87 20.88 -12.50
CA ALA A 552 -1.00 22.26 -12.97
C ALA A 552 -2.46 22.77 -13.01
N LYS A 553 -3.45 21.89 -12.83
CA LYS A 553 -4.89 22.21 -12.80
C LYS A 553 -5.47 21.76 -11.46
N GLU A 554 -6.45 22.50 -10.96
CA GLU A 554 -7.15 22.13 -9.72
C GLU A 554 -7.82 20.76 -9.89
N PRO A 555 -7.63 19.81 -8.95
CA PRO A 555 -8.08 18.43 -9.12
C PRO A 555 -9.59 18.30 -9.30
N MET A 556 -10.41 19.10 -8.60
CA MET A 556 -11.85 19.07 -8.84
C MET A 556 -12.23 19.51 -10.25
N ARG A 557 -11.53 20.48 -10.84
CA ARG A 557 -11.78 20.88 -12.24
C ARG A 557 -11.41 19.79 -13.24
N MET A 558 -10.44 18.93 -12.90
CA MET A 558 -10.10 17.75 -13.72
C MET A 558 -11.20 16.69 -13.65
N VAL A 559 -11.70 16.40 -12.43
CA VAL A 559 -12.81 15.46 -12.22
C VAL A 559 -14.11 15.95 -12.87
N GLU A 560 -14.44 17.24 -12.73
CA GLU A 560 -15.57 17.88 -13.40
C GLU A 560 -15.49 17.76 -14.93
N GLY A 561 -14.29 17.99 -15.50
CA GLY A 561 -14.05 17.83 -16.92
C GLY A 561 -14.23 16.39 -17.41
N MET A 562 -13.82 15.39 -16.62
CA MET A 562 -14.01 14.00 -17.00
C MET A 562 -15.47 13.55 -16.89
N LEU A 563 -16.10 13.81 -15.73
CA LEU A 563 -17.45 13.35 -15.43
C LEU A 563 -18.54 14.22 -16.08
N GLN A 564 -18.17 15.39 -16.62
CA GLN A 564 -19.10 16.39 -17.18
C GLN A 564 -20.18 16.84 -16.17
N LYS A 565 -19.91 16.66 -14.87
CA LYS A 565 -20.73 17.11 -13.74
C LYS A 565 -19.84 17.46 -12.56
N GLN A 566 -20.33 18.29 -11.65
CA GLN A 566 -19.68 18.54 -10.38
C GLN A 566 -20.12 17.49 -9.36
N PRO A 567 -19.23 16.57 -8.93
CA PRO A 567 -19.59 15.56 -7.93
C PRO A 567 -19.74 16.19 -6.55
N THR A 568 -20.73 15.71 -5.80
CA THR A 568 -20.94 16.06 -4.39
C THR A 568 -20.25 15.07 -3.45
N ILE A 569 -20.28 15.33 -2.14
CA ILE A 569 -19.79 14.37 -1.14
C ILE A 569 -20.61 13.09 -1.18
N GLU A 570 -21.93 13.21 -1.33
CA GLU A 570 -22.87 12.11 -1.45
C GLU A 570 -22.53 11.24 -2.67
N ASP A 571 -22.22 11.85 -3.83
CA ASP A 571 -21.76 11.12 -5.01
C ASP A 571 -20.51 10.27 -4.70
N PHE A 572 -19.53 10.82 -3.98
CA PHE A 572 -18.32 10.07 -3.61
C PHE A 572 -18.62 8.92 -2.63
N VAL A 573 -19.51 9.15 -1.67
CA VAL A 573 -19.90 8.13 -0.69
C VAL A 573 -20.69 7.01 -1.37
N ASP A 574 -21.69 7.34 -2.18
CA ASP A 574 -22.52 6.38 -2.88
C ASP A 574 -21.68 5.57 -3.89
N ALA A 575 -20.65 6.18 -4.50
CA ALA A 575 -19.69 5.48 -5.35
C ALA A 575 -18.92 4.39 -4.59
N LEU A 576 -18.48 4.63 -3.35
CA LEU A 576 -17.78 3.64 -2.52
C LEU A 576 -18.72 2.55 -2.00
N VAL A 577 -19.91 2.94 -1.52
CA VAL A 577 -20.88 2.00 -0.95
C VAL A 577 -21.38 1.01 -2.00
N SER A 578 -21.64 1.48 -3.22
CA SER A 578 -22.11 0.62 -4.31
C SER A 578 -21.10 -0.46 -4.74
N GLU A 579 -19.81 -0.33 -4.42
CA GLU A 579 -18.81 -1.38 -4.69
C GLU A 579 -18.84 -2.54 -3.70
N LEU A 580 -19.41 -2.30 -2.52
CA LEU A 580 -19.44 -3.27 -1.44
C LEU A 580 -20.58 -4.27 -1.58
N ASN A 581 -21.55 -4.00 -2.45
CA ASN A 581 -22.68 -4.89 -2.69
C ASN A 581 -22.21 -6.07 -3.57
N PRO A 582 -22.26 -7.31 -3.05
CA PRO A 582 -21.98 -8.50 -3.86
C PRO A 582 -23.08 -8.67 -4.92
N ASN A 583 -22.68 -9.05 -6.14
CA ASN A 583 -23.65 -9.41 -7.17
C ASN A 583 -23.98 -10.89 -6.97
N PHE A 584 -25.05 -11.17 -6.23
CA PHE A 584 -25.47 -12.54 -5.92
C PHE A 584 -25.87 -13.38 -7.14
N GLU A 585 -26.11 -12.78 -8.32
CA GLU A 585 -26.43 -13.52 -9.55
C GLU A 585 -25.26 -14.39 -10.05
N THR A 586 -24.01 -14.01 -9.76
CA THR A 586 -22.82 -14.78 -10.18
C THR A 586 -22.59 -16.03 -9.33
N PHE A 587 -23.33 -16.21 -8.24
CA PHE A 587 -23.16 -17.30 -7.27
C PHE A 587 -23.93 -18.58 -7.62
N LEU A 588 -25.00 -18.49 -8.43
CA LEU A 588 -25.90 -19.63 -8.67
C LEU A 588 -25.51 -20.48 -9.88
N MET A 589 -24.56 -20.03 -10.72
CA MET A 589 -24.18 -20.79 -11.92
C MET A 589 -23.23 -21.96 -11.65
N ASP A 590 -22.56 -22.01 -10.49
CA ASP A 590 -21.62 -23.08 -10.14
C ASP A 590 -22.23 -24.15 -9.19
N SER A 591 -23.49 -23.99 -8.75
CA SER A 591 -24.18 -25.04 -7.97
C SER A 591 -24.92 -26.07 -8.82
N GLU A 592 -24.95 -25.90 -10.14
CA GLU A 592 -25.70 -26.77 -11.07
C GLU A 592 -24.84 -27.41 -12.19
N SER A 593 -23.50 -27.40 -12.08
CA SER A 593 -22.62 -28.04 -13.08
C SER A 593 -21.66 -29.07 -12.50
#